data_AF-A0A2T2T070-F1
#
_entry.id   AF-A0A2T2T070-F1
#
_cell.length_a   1.000
_cell.length_b   1.000
_cell.length_c   1.000
_cell.angle_alpha   90.00
_cell.angle_beta   90.00
_cell.angle_gamma   90.00
#
_symmetry.space_group_name_H-M   'P 1'
#
loop_
_entity.id
_entity.type
_entity.pdbx_description
1 polymer ?
#
loop_
_entity_poly.entity_id
_entity_poly.type
_entity_poly.pdbx_seq_one_letter_code
_entity_poly.pdbx_strand_id
1 'polypeptide(L)' 'MRVYLTGFMASGKSTVGPKAAARLGQPFLDLDRLITAHDGRSIPTLFAEDGEEHFRTLE' A
#
# COMPACT_ATOMS: atom_id res chain seq x y z
N MET A 1 9.66 -12.26 11.07
CA MET A 1 8.97 -11.17 11.80
C MET A 1 8.23 -10.32 10.77
N ARG A 2 7.00 -9.89 11.03
CA ARG A 2 6.26 -8.97 10.14
C ARG A 2 6.14 -7.60 10.80
N VAL A 3 6.38 -6.55 10.04
CA VAL A 3 6.30 -5.15 10.49
C VAL A 3 5.32 -4.42 9.59
N TYR A 4 4.35 -3.71 10.18
CA TYR A 4 3.36 -2.93 9.45
C TYR A 4 3.59 -1.45 9.73
N LEU A 5 3.65 -0.64 8.66
CA LEU A 5 3.76 0.80 8.75
C LEU A 5 2.38 1.41 8.50
N THR A 6 1.77 1.98 9.52
CA THR A 6 0.45 2.62 9.45
C THR A 6 0.54 4.13 9.59
N GLY A 7 -0.53 4.83 9.25
CA GLY A 7 -0.64 6.29 9.31
C GLY A 7 -1.26 6.87 8.04
N PHE A 8 -1.54 8.17 8.06
CA PHE A 8 -2.23 8.87 6.95
C PHE A 8 -1.46 8.83 5.62
N MET A 9 -2.16 9.07 4.51
CA MET A 9 -1.53 9.35 3.22
C MET A 9 -0.54 10.52 3.36
N ALA A 10 0.52 10.52 2.57
CA ALA A 10 1.60 11.54 2.62
C ALA A 10 2.38 11.64 3.95
N SER A 11 2.21 10.72 4.91
CA SER A 11 3.04 10.65 6.13
C SER A 11 4.46 10.12 5.90
N GLY A 12 4.85 9.85 4.65
CA GLY A 12 6.20 9.40 4.28
C GLY A 12 6.46 7.89 4.40
N LYS A 13 5.42 7.06 4.59
CA LYS A 13 5.55 5.58 4.72
C LYS A 13 6.33 4.94 3.58
N SER A 14 6.00 5.27 2.32
CA SER A 14 6.70 4.73 1.15
C SER A 14 8.15 5.25 1.02
N THR A 15 8.52 6.29 1.77
CA THR A 15 9.91 6.79 1.87
C THR A 15 10.70 6.10 2.97
N VAL A 16 10.10 5.89 4.15
CA VAL A 16 10.79 5.28 5.31
C VAL A 16 10.78 3.76 5.28
N GLY A 17 9.75 3.16 4.68
CA GLY A 17 9.56 1.71 4.64
C GLY A 17 10.69 0.93 3.96
N PRO A 18 11.10 1.29 2.73
CA PRO A 18 12.24 0.64 2.08
C PRO A 18 13.53 0.74 2.91
N LYS A 19 13.76 1.89 3.56
CA LYS A 19 14.93 2.12 4.42
C LYS A 19 14.90 1.24 5.68
N ALA A 20 13.73 1.12 6.30
CA ALA A 20 13.54 0.25 7.47
C ALA A 20 13.70 -1.23 7.10
N ALA A 21 13.09 -1.67 6.00
CA ALA A 21 13.18 -3.04 5.51
C ALA A 21 14.62 -3.44 5.18
N ALA A 22 15.37 -2.56 4.51
CA ALA A 22 16.80 -2.78 4.22
C ALA A 22 17.63 -2.97 5.49
N ARG A 23 17.40 -2.15 6.53
CA ARG A 23 18.10 -2.28 7.83
C ARG A 23 17.73 -3.57 8.58
N LEU A 24 16.53 -4.09 8.35
CA LEU A 24 16.04 -5.33 8.95
C LEU A 24 16.38 -6.57 8.10
N GLY A 25 16.98 -6.42 6.93
CA GLY A 25 17.20 -7.51 5.98
C GLY A 25 15.89 -8.17 5.53
N GLN A 26 14.83 -7.38 5.39
CA GLN A 26 13.49 -7.84 5.01
C GLN A 26 13.07 -7.24 3.66
N PRO A 27 12.18 -7.91 2.91
CA PRO A 27 11.52 -7.30 1.76
C PRO A 27 10.59 -6.16 2.21
N PHE A 28 10.40 -5.18 1.34
CA PHE A 28 9.41 -4.12 1.50
C PHE A 28 8.27 -4.33 0.51
N LEU A 29 7.04 -4.27 1.01
CA LEU A 29 5.81 -4.34 0.21
C LEU A 29 4.98 -3.10 0.50
N ASP A 30 4.42 -2.52 -0.56
CA ASP A 30 3.47 -1.41 -0.50
C ASP A 30 2.10 -1.97 -0.89
N LEU A 31 1.17 -2.00 0.07
CA LEU A 31 -0.12 -2.68 -0.06
C LEU A 31 -0.95 -2.09 -1.22
N ASP A 32 -1.06 -0.77 -1.28
CA ASP A 32 -1.74 -0.02 -2.34
C ASP A 32 -1.22 -0.41 -3.74
N ARG A 33 0.12 -0.57 -3.87
CA ARG A 33 0.73 -1.01 -5.12
C ARG A 33 0.43 -2.46 -5.45
N LEU A 34 0.35 -3.33 -4.45
CA LEU A 34 -0.01 -4.74 -4.66
C LEU A 34 -1.48 -4.87 -5.10
N ILE A 35 -2.39 -4.12 -4.48
CA ILE A 35 -3.81 -4.10 -4.84
C ILE A 35 -3.96 -3.65 -6.30
N THR A 36 -3.38 -2.51 -6.67
CA THR A 36 -3.48 -1.99 -8.04
C THR A 36 -2.79 -2.88 -9.07
N ALA A 37 -1.67 -3.53 -8.73
CA ALA A 37 -1.01 -4.49 -9.61
C ALA A 37 -1.85 -5.77 -9.82
N HIS A 38 -2.56 -6.22 -8.79
CA HIS A 38 -3.42 -7.41 -8.86
C HIS A 38 -4.74 -7.13 -9.58
N ASP A 39 -5.38 -6.00 -9.29
CA ASP A 39 -6.66 -5.60 -9.91
C ASP A 39 -6.48 -5.10 -11.35
N GLY A 40 -5.32 -4.50 -11.66
CA GLY A 40 -5.03 -3.97 -12.99
C GLY A 40 -5.56 -2.55 -13.22
N ARG A 41 -6.30 -1.97 -12.27
CA ARG A 41 -6.77 -0.58 -12.31
C ARG A 41 -6.06 0.27 -11.25
N SER A 42 -6.04 1.58 -11.49
CA SER A 42 -5.48 2.55 -10.54
C SER A 42 -6.44 2.78 -9.35
N ILE A 43 -5.95 3.24 -8.19
CA ILE A 43 -6.81 3.59 -7.04
C ILE A 43 -7.89 4.60 -7.44
N PRO A 44 -7.59 5.70 -8.18
CA PRO A 44 -8.63 6.60 -8.65
C PRO A 44 -9.70 5.93 -9.52
N THR A 45 -9.30 4.98 -10.38
CA THR A 45 -10.24 4.21 -11.21
C THR A 45 -11.13 3.32 -10.34
N LEU A 46 -10.54 2.58 -9.41
CA LEU A 46 -11.28 1.75 -8.44
C LEU A 46 -12.28 2.57 -7.63
N PHE A 47 -11.88 3.75 -7.14
CA PHE A 47 -12.77 4.62 -6.39
C PHE A 47 -13.91 5.16 -7.23
N ALA A 48 -13.64 5.49 -8.51
CA ALA A 48 -14.65 6.04 -9.40
C ALA A 48 -15.66 4.98 -9.89
N GLU A 49 -15.22 3.74 -10.10
CA GLU A 49 -16.05 2.66 -10.63
C GLU A 49 -16.75 1.84 -9.54
N ASP A 50 -16.03 1.48 -8.47
CA ASP A 50 -16.49 0.54 -7.44
C ASP A 50 -16.70 1.20 -6.06
N GLY A 51 -16.27 2.45 -5.91
CA GLY A 51 -16.32 3.20 -4.66
C GLY A 51 -15.14 2.94 -3.73
N GLU A 52 -14.91 3.87 -2.79
CA GLU A 52 -13.83 3.75 -1.81
C GLU A 52 -14.00 2.53 -0.90
N GLU A 53 -15.24 2.21 -0.51
CA GLU A 53 -15.51 1.05 0.36
C GLU A 53 -15.01 -0.26 -0.26
N HIS A 54 -15.19 -0.44 -1.57
CA HIS A 54 -14.67 -1.61 -2.27
C HIS A 54 -13.15 -1.72 -2.12
N PHE A 55 -12.41 -0.64 -2.37
CA PHE A 55 -10.96 -0.63 -2.19
C PHE A 55 -10.54 -0.96 -0.74
N ARG A 56 -11.28 -0.46 0.26
CA ARG A 56 -11.02 -0.80 1.68
C ARG A 56 -11.22 -2.29 2.00
N THR A 57 -12.04 -3.01 1.24
CA THR A 57 -12.16 -4.47 1.39
C THR A 57 -10.99 -5.25 0.78
N LEU A 58 -10.18 -4.61 -0.07
CA LEU A 58 -9.00 -5.20 -0.70
C LEU A 58 -7.71 -4.99 0.12
N GLU A 59 -7.68 -3.97 1.00
CA GLU A 59 -6.57 -3.69 1.95
C GLU A 59 -6.49 -4.74 3.07
#